data_AF-A0A9E5E3K5-F1
#
_entry.id   AF-A0A9E5E3K5-F1
#
_cell.length_a   1.000
_cell.length_b   1.000
_cell.length_c   1.000
_cell.angle_alpha   90.00
_cell.angle_beta   90.00
_cell.angle_gamma   90.00
#
_symmetry.space_group_name_H-M   'P 1'
#
loop_
_entity.id
_entity.type
_entity.pdbx_description
1 polymer ?
#
loop_
_entity_poly.entity_id
_entity_poly.type
_entity_poly.pdbx_seq_one_letter_code
_entity_poly.pdbx_strand_id
1 'polypeptide(L)'
;MQLEFYILTALAAYLLGSIPTGYLVAKAKGIDIRAVGSGNIGATNVFRILGKGPGIFVLLVDALKGFAAVAFLPALLLGTPACGCELAVDTRLSLVAGIGAILGHNYTCWLKFKGGKGIATTAGVFLALTPVGLGLAFGVWLIVFGLSRYVSLASIAAAAALPFAVWFEQRRHHKDSLALIVISAVLGALAIYKHKANIERLRAGTESRVGEKKSEPAAADAPQKVTVLGAGAWGAALATLLVENGHTVTLWGHDAAKLDDIRRTHHNERLPGIELPEALKFESDLSKSVRDAQAVVIAVPSQSLRAVTAKLAHFEGTAISVTKGIEFGTGLTMGEILSQTLPRAREAVLSGPSFAIEVARGVPTAVVAAAHDPATARAVQALFHRATFRVYTSTDIRGVELGGALKNVMGIAAGVCDGLG
;
A
#
# COMPACT_ATOMS: atom_id res chain seq x y z
N MET A 1 3.87 -16.18 46.42
CA MET A 1 4.20 -14.92 45.73
C MET A 1 2.90 -14.13 45.56
N GLN A 2 2.86 -12.87 45.97
CA GLN A 2 1.63 -12.06 45.95
C GLN A 2 1.19 -11.78 44.49
N LEU A 3 -0.13 -11.82 44.24
CA LEU A 3 -0.75 -11.51 42.94
C LEU A 3 -0.27 -10.17 42.35
N GLU A 4 0.05 -9.22 43.22
CA GLU A 4 0.60 -7.90 42.90
C GLU A 4 1.86 -7.97 42.03
N PHE A 5 2.80 -8.89 42.31
CA PHE A 5 4.02 -9.04 41.51
C PHE A 5 3.74 -9.48 40.08
N TYR A 6 2.74 -10.36 39.88
CA TYR A 6 2.31 -10.79 38.56
C TYR A 6 1.70 -9.63 37.76
N ILE A 7 0.85 -8.81 38.40
CA ILE A 7 0.24 -7.64 37.78
C ILE A 7 1.30 -6.60 37.41
N LEU A 8 2.18 -6.26 38.35
CA LEU A 8 3.27 -5.31 38.12
C LEU A 8 4.20 -5.76 37.01
N THR A 9 4.57 -7.05 37.00
CA THR A 9 5.39 -7.64 35.93
C THR A 9 4.70 -7.55 34.59
N ALA A 10 3.42 -7.92 34.50
CA ALA A 10 2.64 -7.85 33.26
C ALA A 10 2.59 -6.41 32.71
N LEU A 11 2.30 -5.43 33.57
CA LEU A 11 2.20 -4.01 33.19
C LEU A 11 3.56 -3.45 32.76
N ALA A 12 4.61 -3.67 33.55
CA ALA A 12 5.95 -3.17 33.25
C ALA A 12 6.50 -3.81 31.95
N ALA A 13 6.29 -5.11 31.76
CA ALA A 13 6.70 -5.79 30.54
C ALA A 13 5.91 -5.33 29.33
N TYR A 14 4.59 -5.10 29.48
CA TYR A 14 3.76 -4.51 28.43
C TYR A 14 4.28 -3.12 28.03
N LEU A 15 4.58 -2.25 28.98
CA LEU A 15 5.12 -0.92 28.70
C LEU A 15 6.47 -0.99 27.98
N LEU A 16 7.39 -1.86 28.44
CA LEU A 16 8.67 -2.09 27.78
C LEU A 16 8.49 -2.60 26.34
N GLY A 17 7.62 -3.59 26.14
CA GLY A 17 7.30 -4.11 24.81
C GLY A 17 6.61 -3.11 23.90
N SER A 18 5.83 -2.18 24.47
CA SER A 18 5.03 -1.19 23.74
C SER A 18 5.85 -0.12 23.04
N ILE A 19 7.13 0.05 23.37
CA ILE A 19 8.01 1.04 22.75
C ILE A 19 8.03 0.81 21.22
N PRO A 20 7.51 1.75 20.41
CA PRO A 20 7.30 1.53 18.98
C PRO A 20 8.56 1.92 18.18
N THR A 21 9.65 1.17 18.38
CA THR A 21 10.99 1.50 17.86
C THR A 21 11.00 1.86 16.38
N GLY A 22 10.38 1.05 15.52
CA GLY A 22 10.38 1.32 14.07
C GLY A 22 9.59 2.56 13.67
N TYR A 23 8.56 2.94 14.44
CA TYR A 23 7.87 4.23 14.25
C TYR A 23 8.76 5.40 14.67
N LEU A 24 9.43 5.31 15.82
CA LEU A 24 10.32 6.37 16.31
C LEU A 24 11.50 6.60 15.36
N VAL A 25 12.14 5.53 14.88
CA VAL A 25 13.26 5.60 13.94
C VAL A 25 12.84 6.24 12.61
N ALA A 26 11.66 5.90 12.09
CA ALA A 26 11.15 6.51 10.86
C ALA A 26 10.73 7.97 11.05
N LYS A 27 10.06 8.27 12.17
CA LYS A 27 9.62 9.63 12.50
C LYS A 27 10.81 10.58 12.68
N ALA A 28 11.92 10.11 13.24
CA ALA A 28 13.17 10.88 13.34
C ALA A 28 13.74 11.29 11.97
N LYS A 29 13.32 10.61 10.89
CA LYS A 29 13.66 10.96 9.50
C LYS A 29 12.51 11.66 8.75
N GLY A 30 11.50 12.16 9.47
CA GLY A 30 10.34 12.85 8.88
C GLY A 30 9.34 11.94 8.16
N ILE A 31 9.41 10.61 8.36
CA ILE A 31 8.57 9.63 7.63
C ILE A 31 7.58 8.98 8.60
N ASP A 32 6.28 9.05 8.30
CA ASP A 32 5.29 8.19 8.97
C ASP A 32 5.32 6.78 8.35
N ILE A 33 6.00 5.85 9.01
CA ILE A 33 6.16 4.46 8.56
C ILE A 33 4.84 3.71 8.35
N ARG A 34 3.74 4.19 8.96
CA ARG A 34 2.42 3.58 8.83
C ARG A 34 1.74 3.94 7.51
N ALA A 35 2.16 5.02 6.86
CA ALA A 35 1.63 5.49 5.58
C ALA A 35 2.41 4.94 4.37
N VAL A 36 3.55 4.26 4.60
CA VAL A 36 4.45 3.81 3.53
C VAL A 36 4.78 2.31 3.63
N GLY A 37 5.13 1.71 2.50
CA GLY A 37 5.49 0.29 2.42
C GLY A 37 4.30 -0.61 2.79
N SER A 38 4.49 -1.52 3.75
CA SER A 38 3.40 -2.37 4.25
C SER A 38 2.52 -1.71 5.33
N GLY A 39 2.83 -0.48 5.73
CA GLY A 39 2.16 0.21 6.83
C GLY A 39 2.40 -0.40 8.23
N ASN A 40 3.22 -1.46 8.31
CA ASN A 40 3.60 -2.07 9.57
C ASN A 40 4.81 -1.33 10.17
N ILE A 41 4.87 -1.19 11.49
CA ILE A 41 5.95 -0.51 12.19
C ILE A 41 7.19 -1.39 12.44
N GLY A 42 7.11 -2.70 12.16
CA GLY A 42 8.20 -3.65 12.43
C GLY A 42 9.39 -3.53 11.47
N ALA A 43 10.51 -4.16 11.86
CA ALA A 43 11.80 -4.08 11.17
C ALA A 43 11.72 -4.33 9.65
N THR A 44 10.95 -5.30 9.17
CA THR A 44 10.83 -5.61 7.73
C THR A 44 10.35 -4.42 6.90
N ASN A 45 9.44 -3.60 7.42
CA ASN A 45 9.00 -2.40 6.70
C ASN A 45 10.07 -1.31 6.76
N VAL A 46 10.75 -1.17 7.89
CA VAL A 46 11.88 -0.25 8.05
C VAL A 46 13.02 -0.60 7.09
N PHE A 47 13.35 -1.88 6.93
CA PHE A 47 14.30 -2.36 5.92
C PHE A 47 13.93 -1.89 4.51
N ARG A 48 12.64 -1.94 4.18
CA ARG A 48 12.12 -1.57 2.86
C ARG A 48 12.18 -0.06 2.62
N ILE A 49 11.95 0.75 3.65
CA ILE A 49 11.77 2.21 3.51
C ILE A 49 13.05 2.98 3.82
N LEU A 50 13.77 2.60 4.87
CA LEU A 50 14.95 3.33 5.38
C LEU A 50 16.27 2.60 5.14
N GLY A 51 16.22 1.38 4.57
CA GLY A 51 17.40 0.58 4.25
C GLY A 51 17.93 -0.30 5.39
N LYS A 52 19.07 -0.94 5.15
CA LYS A 52 19.61 -2.01 6.00
C LYS A 52 19.98 -1.56 7.41
N GLY A 53 20.67 -0.43 7.57
CA GLY A 53 21.13 0.06 8.88
C GLY A 53 19.97 0.26 9.86
N PRO A 54 19.00 1.15 9.54
CA PRO A 54 17.82 1.36 10.41
C PRO A 54 16.98 0.09 10.61
N GLY A 55 16.86 -0.78 9.60
CA GLY A 55 16.15 -2.05 9.72
C GLY A 55 16.80 -3.01 10.73
N ILE A 56 18.12 -3.16 10.69
CA ILE A 56 18.88 -3.99 11.65
C ILE A 56 18.73 -3.42 13.06
N PHE A 57 18.86 -2.10 13.22
CA PHE A 57 18.70 -1.45 14.52
C PHE A 57 17.33 -1.76 15.14
N VAL A 58 16.24 -1.58 14.37
CA VAL A 58 14.88 -1.87 14.85
C VAL A 58 14.71 -3.35 15.18
N LEU A 59 15.25 -4.26 14.36
CA LEU A 59 15.20 -5.70 14.61
C LEU A 59 15.86 -6.07 15.94
N LEU A 60 17.07 -5.55 16.18
CA LEU A 60 17.85 -5.84 17.39
C LEU A 60 17.18 -5.27 18.63
N VAL A 61 16.71 -4.02 18.59
CA VAL A 61 16.04 -3.38 19.73
C VAL A 61 14.71 -4.07 20.04
N ASP A 62 13.94 -4.45 19.02
CA ASP A 62 12.68 -5.17 19.22
C ASP A 62 12.87 -6.59 19.78
N ALA A 63 13.99 -7.26 19.46
CA ALA A 63 14.36 -8.52 20.09
C ALA A 63 14.87 -8.29 21.53
N LEU A 64 15.76 -7.31 21.72
CA LEU A 64 16.35 -7.00 23.02
C LEU A 64 15.29 -6.66 24.06
N LYS A 65 14.26 -5.88 23.72
CA LYS A 65 13.18 -5.55 24.67
C LYS A 65 12.40 -6.79 25.12
N GLY A 66 12.23 -7.78 24.24
CA GLY A 66 11.60 -9.06 24.57
C GLY A 66 12.49 -9.91 25.49
N PHE A 67 13.79 -10.00 25.18
CA PHE A 67 14.77 -10.68 26.02
C PHE A 67 14.86 -10.04 27.40
N ALA A 68 15.00 -8.71 27.47
CA ALA A 68 15.14 -7.97 28.72
C ALA A 68 13.89 -8.07 29.61
N ALA A 69 12.70 -8.10 29.01
CA ALA A 69 11.45 -8.32 29.75
C ALA A 69 11.45 -9.65 30.50
N VAL A 70 12.09 -10.70 29.98
CA VAL A 70 12.16 -12.01 30.62
C VAL A 70 13.38 -12.13 31.54
N ALA A 71 14.55 -11.72 31.06
CA ALA A 71 15.82 -11.99 31.71
C ALA A 71 16.09 -11.07 32.93
N PHE A 72 15.58 -9.83 32.91
CA PHE A 72 15.94 -8.83 33.91
C PHE A 72 14.75 -8.31 34.71
N LEU A 73 13.60 -8.07 34.05
CA LEU A 73 12.48 -7.39 34.69
C LEU A 73 11.91 -8.12 35.92
N PRO A 74 11.73 -9.45 35.94
CA PRO A 74 11.26 -10.16 37.12
C PRO A 74 12.22 -10.05 38.31
N ALA A 75 13.53 -10.18 38.08
CA ALA A 75 14.55 -10.06 39.12
C ALA A 75 14.59 -8.63 39.69
N LEU A 76 14.50 -7.63 38.82
CA LEU A 76 14.45 -6.22 39.19
C LEU A 76 13.24 -5.92 40.09
N LEU A 77 12.06 -6.44 39.76
CA LEU A 77 10.84 -6.23 40.55
C LEU A 77 10.83 -6.99 41.88
N LEU A 78 11.51 -8.13 41.96
CA LEU A 78 11.66 -8.91 43.19
C LEU A 78 12.82 -8.42 44.07
N GLY A 79 13.62 -7.45 43.61
CA GLY A 79 14.78 -6.93 44.34
C GLY A 79 15.91 -7.95 44.50
N THR A 80 15.95 -8.99 43.65
CA THR A 80 17.00 -10.02 43.69
C THR A 80 18.16 -9.65 42.76
N PRO A 81 19.41 -10.04 43.08
CA PRO A 81 20.54 -9.74 42.20
C PRO A 81 20.31 -10.37 40.82
N ALA A 82 20.28 -9.54 39.78
CA ALA A 82 20.22 -9.99 38.39
C ALA A 82 21.60 -10.53 37.95
N CYS A 83 22.07 -11.60 38.61
CA CYS A 83 23.31 -12.25 38.20
C CYS A 83 22.97 -13.30 37.14
N GLY A 84 23.57 -13.13 35.96
CA GLY A 84 23.21 -13.85 34.75
C GLY A 84 23.30 -15.37 34.86
N CYS A 85 22.51 -16.00 33.99
CA CYS A 85 22.59 -17.39 33.52
C CYS A 85 21.98 -18.49 34.38
N GLU A 86 21.68 -18.29 35.67
CA GLU A 86 20.79 -19.20 36.41
C GLU A 86 19.52 -18.44 36.84
N LEU A 87 18.47 -18.60 36.02
CA LEU A 87 17.15 -18.03 36.25
C LEU A 87 16.50 -18.72 37.47
N ALA A 88 16.95 -18.40 38.69
CA ALA A 88 16.27 -18.74 39.94
C ALA A 88 15.07 -17.82 40.22
N VAL A 89 14.47 -17.28 39.16
CA VAL A 89 13.22 -16.51 39.19
C VAL A 89 12.10 -17.47 38.81
N ASP A 90 10.95 -17.39 39.49
CA ASP A 90 9.76 -18.18 39.16
C ASP A 90 9.46 -18.14 37.66
N THR A 91 9.57 -19.30 37.00
CA THR A 91 9.29 -19.51 35.57
C THR A 91 7.97 -18.90 35.14
N ARG A 92 6.95 -18.89 36.02
CA ARG A 92 5.63 -18.31 35.75
C ARG A 92 5.68 -16.79 35.62
N LEU A 93 6.50 -16.11 36.42
CA LEU A 93 6.66 -14.65 36.36
C LEU A 93 7.36 -14.23 35.06
N SER A 94 8.40 -14.98 34.68
CA SER A 94 9.10 -14.82 33.39
C SER A 94 8.19 -15.05 32.19
N LEU A 95 7.28 -16.03 32.26
CA LEU A 95 6.25 -16.26 31.24
C LEU A 95 5.28 -15.08 31.13
N VAL A 96 4.80 -14.57 32.26
CA VAL A 96 3.91 -13.39 32.29
C VAL A 96 4.60 -12.17 31.71
N ALA A 97 5.88 -11.95 32.04
CA ALA A 97 6.67 -10.86 31.46
C ALA A 97 6.81 -11.01 29.94
N GLY A 98 7.12 -12.21 29.45
CA GLY A 98 7.23 -12.49 28.02
C GLY A 98 5.92 -12.22 27.26
N ILE A 99 4.78 -12.67 27.81
CA ILE A 99 3.45 -12.39 27.25
C ILE A 99 3.18 -10.89 27.23
N GLY A 100 3.43 -10.19 28.33
CA GLY A 100 3.27 -8.75 28.44
C GLY A 100 4.04 -8.00 27.35
N ALA A 101 5.32 -8.31 27.18
CA ALA A 101 6.17 -7.67 26.17
C ALA A 101 5.68 -7.91 24.73
N ILE A 102 5.26 -9.12 24.39
CA ILE A 102 4.72 -9.44 23.06
C ILE A 102 3.40 -8.71 22.82
N LEU A 103 2.49 -8.68 23.80
CA LEU A 103 1.23 -7.94 23.70
C LEU A 103 1.47 -6.43 23.58
N GLY A 104 2.42 -5.89 24.34
CA GLY A 104 2.86 -4.50 24.24
C GLY A 104 3.32 -4.15 22.83
N HIS A 105 4.17 -4.97 22.23
CA HIS A 105 4.62 -4.77 20.85
C HIS A 105 3.46 -4.87 19.85
N ASN A 106 2.58 -5.86 20.02
CA ASN A 106 1.49 -6.14 19.08
C ASN A 106 0.34 -5.13 19.15
N TYR A 107 0.14 -4.53 20.32
CA TYR A 107 -0.95 -3.64 20.67
C TYR A 107 -0.43 -2.45 21.48
N THR A 108 0.53 -1.72 20.92
CA THR A 108 1.15 -0.58 21.60
C THR A 108 0.15 0.53 21.94
N CYS A 109 0.10 0.94 23.20
CA CYS A 109 -0.77 2.01 23.67
C CYS A 109 -0.46 3.37 23.01
N TRP A 110 0.80 3.59 22.61
CA TRP A 110 1.26 4.83 21.98
C TRP A 110 0.70 5.07 20.58
N LEU A 111 0.24 4.01 19.90
CA LEU A 111 -0.29 4.08 18.52
C LEU A 111 -1.73 3.56 18.43
N LYS A 112 -2.57 3.90 19.43
CA LYS A 112 -3.99 3.49 19.48
C LYS A 112 -4.16 1.96 19.33
N PHE A 113 -3.30 1.19 20.01
CA PHE A 113 -3.26 -0.28 19.99
C PHE A 113 -2.99 -0.89 18.61
N LYS A 114 -2.42 -0.12 17.67
CA LYS A 114 -1.96 -0.60 16.35
C LYS A 114 -0.45 -0.80 16.36
N GLY A 115 -0.03 -1.99 16.79
CA GLY A 115 1.39 -2.37 16.89
C GLY A 115 1.90 -3.25 15.74
N GLY A 116 3.09 -3.81 15.95
CA GLY A 116 3.71 -4.75 15.01
C GLY A 116 3.14 -6.17 15.11
N LYS A 117 3.85 -7.14 14.52
CA LYS A 117 3.46 -8.56 14.57
C LYS A 117 4.18 -9.36 15.66
N GLY A 118 5.17 -8.76 16.32
CA GLY A 118 5.82 -9.36 17.47
C GLY A 118 6.91 -10.37 17.16
N ILE A 119 7.21 -10.72 15.90
CA ILE A 119 8.18 -11.79 15.58
C ILE A 119 9.55 -11.60 16.26
N ALA A 120 10.14 -10.40 16.15
CA ALA A 120 11.44 -10.12 16.78
C ALA A 120 11.36 -10.14 18.31
N THR A 121 10.31 -9.54 18.87
CA THR A 121 10.08 -9.51 20.33
C THR A 121 9.83 -10.91 20.90
N THR A 122 9.06 -11.74 20.20
CA THR A 122 8.87 -13.16 20.53
C THR A 122 10.21 -13.90 20.45
N ALA A 123 11.02 -13.69 19.41
CA ALA A 123 12.34 -14.30 19.33
C ALA A 123 13.22 -13.92 20.54
N GLY A 124 13.21 -12.65 20.97
CA GLY A 124 13.90 -12.22 22.19
C GLY A 124 13.39 -12.91 23.47
N VAL A 125 12.07 -13.02 23.63
CA VAL A 125 11.44 -13.73 24.76
C VAL A 125 11.88 -15.19 24.80
N PHE A 126 11.81 -15.90 23.67
CA PHE A 126 12.18 -17.31 23.59
C PHE A 126 13.69 -17.54 23.64
N LEU A 127 14.51 -16.55 23.28
CA LEU A 127 15.96 -16.60 23.50
C LEU A 127 16.29 -16.63 24.99
N ALA A 128 15.51 -15.94 25.83
CA ALA A 128 15.68 -15.99 27.28
C ALA A 128 15.11 -17.27 27.92
N LEU A 129 14.01 -17.80 27.39
CA LEU A 129 13.31 -18.95 27.98
C LEU A 129 13.82 -20.32 27.50
N THR A 130 14.14 -20.46 26.23
CA THR A 130 14.34 -21.75 25.54
C THR A 130 15.22 -21.54 24.29
N PRO A 131 16.52 -21.25 24.48
CA PRO A 131 17.43 -20.88 23.39
C PRO A 131 17.53 -21.97 22.31
N VAL A 132 17.48 -23.25 22.69
CA VAL A 132 17.60 -24.37 21.73
C VAL A 132 16.33 -24.48 20.89
N GLY A 133 15.16 -24.36 21.50
CA GLY A 133 13.85 -24.37 20.84
C GLY A 133 13.70 -23.21 19.86
N LEU A 134 14.16 -22.01 20.25
CA LEU A 134 14.27 -20.88 19.32
C LEU A 134 15.22 -21.21 18.16
N GLY A 135 16.39 -21.78 18.45
CA GLY A 135 17.38 -22.16 17.43
C GLY A 135 16.82 -23.14 16.40
N LEU A 136 16.06 -24.15 16.84
CA LEU A 136 15.38 -25.09 15.95
C LEU A 136 14.30 -24.41 15.10
N ALA A 137 13.46 -23.56 15.69
CA ALA A 137 12.47 -22.78 14.95
C ALA A 137 13.12 -21.82 13.94
N PHE A 138 14.27 -21.24 14.30
CA PHE A 138 15.08 -20.42 13.39
C PHE A 138 15.71 -21.24 12.26
N GLY A 139 16.09 -22.50 12.52
CA GLY A 139 16.49 -23.44 11.47
C GLY A 139 15.39 -23.66 10.43
N VAL A 140 14.15 -23.88 10.88
CA VAL A 140 12.97 -23.95 9.98
C VAL A 140 12.80 -22.65 9.20
N TRP A 141 12.96 -21.50 9.88
CA TRP A 141 12.93 -20.19 9.24
C TRP A 141 13.95 -20.09 8.10
N LEU A 142 15.22 -20.45 8.35
CA LEU A 142 16.30 -20.38 7.37
C LEU A 142 16.05 -21.28 6.17
N ILE A 143 15.57 -22.51 6.39
CA ILE A 143 15.24 -23.45 5.31
C ILE A 143 14.12 -22.88 4.44
N VAL A 144 13.00 -22.48 5.05
CA VAL A 144 11.84 -21.94 4.30
C VAL A 144 12.20 -20.63 3.61
N PHE A 145 12.98 -19.76 4.25
CA PHE A 145 13.45 -18.52 3.64
C PHE A 145 14.40 -18.79 2.47
N GLY A 146 15.35 -19.73 2.62
CA GLY A 146 16.28 -20.10 1.55
C GLY A 146 15.57 -20.65 0.32
N LEU A 147 14.54 -21.47 0.52
CA LEU A 147 13.77 -22.08 -0.56
C LEU A 147 12.78 -21.11 -1.23
N SER A 148 12.14 -20.23 -0.46
CA SER A 148 11.02 -19.41 -0.96
C SER A 148 11.35 -17.93 -1.17
N ARG A 149 12.37 -17.43 -0.49
CA ARG A 149 12.74 -16.00 -0.38
C ARG A 149 11.65 -15.11 0.22
N TYR A 150 10.60 -15.68 0.81
CA TYR A 150 9.55 -14.96 1.53
C TYR A 150 9.84 -14.90 3.03
N VAL A 151 10.10 -13.70 3.55
CA VAL A 151 10.26 -13.48 5.02
C VAL A 151 8.97 -13.82 5.77
N SER A 152 7.81 -13.52 5.18
CA SER A 152 6.50 -13.78 5.78
C SER A 152 6.23 -15.28 5.93
N LEU A 153 6.44 -16.07 4.87
CA LEU A 153 6.26 -17.52 4.88
C LEU A 153 7.21 -18.20 5.87
N ALA A 154 8.48 -17.81 5.87
CA ALA A 154 9.47 -18.31 6.82
C ALA A 154 9.08 -18.02 8.27
N SER A 155 8.58 -16.82 8.56
CA SER A 155 8.13 -16.42 9.90
C SER A 155 6.89 -17.20 10.36
N ILE A 156 5.94 -17.47 9.44
CA ILE A 156 4.75 -18.30 9.72
C ILE A 156 5.17 -19.74 10.02
N ALA A 157 6.06 -20.32 9.21
CA ALA A 157 6.56 -21.68 9.41
C ALA A 157 7.32 -21.82 10.75
N ALA A 158 8.19 -20.86 11.07
CA ALA A 158 8.90 -20.83 12.34
C ALA A 158 7.94 -20.72 13.54
N ALA A 159 6.91 -19.88 13.45
CA ALA A 159 5.90 -19.74 14.50
C ALA A 159 5.09 -21.05 14.70
N ALA A 160 4.79 -21.77 13.61
CA ALA A 160 4.13 -23.08 13.69
C ALA A 160 5.05 -24.17 14.26
N ALA A 161 6.36 -24.12 13.98
CA ALA A 161 7.35 -25.06 14.47
C ALA A 161 7.74 -24.85 15.94
N LEU A 162 7.62 -23.61 16.44
CA LEU A 162 8.05 -23.23 17.79
C LEU A 162 7.53 -24.13 18.92
N PRO A 163 6.22 -24.46 19.04
CA PRO A 163 5.75 -25.32 20.13
C PRO A 163 6.36 -26.73 20.11
N PHE A 164 6.61 -27.28 18.92
CA PHE A 164 7.26 -28.59 18.78
C PHE A 164 8.74 -28.52 19.15
N ALA A 165 9.43 -27.43 18.76
CA ALA A 165 10.82 -27.19 19.10
C ALA A 165 11.01 -27.01 20.63
N VAL A 166 10.11 -26.27 21.27
CA VAL A 166 10.06 -26.11 22.73
C VAL A 166 9.81 -27.45 23.41
N TRP A 167 8.82 -28.21 22.97
CA TRP A 167 8.54 -29.55 23.49
C TRP A 167 9.76 -30.48 23.40
N PHE A 168 10.47 -30.45 22.28
CA PHE A 168 11.68 -31.26 22.08
C PHE A 168 12.81 -30.87 23.05
N GLU A 169 13.09 -29.57 23.24
CA GLU A 169 14.08 -29.10 24.22
C GLU A 169 13.69 -29.49 25.66
N GLN A 170 12.44 -29.27 26.03
CA GLN A 170 11.89 -29.60 27.35
C GLN A 170 12.10 -31.09 27.69
N ARG A 171 11.78 -31.99 26.75
CA ARG A 171 12.04 -33.44 26.93
C ARG A 171 13.51 -33.78 27.05
N ARG A 172 14.40 -33.17 26.25
CA ARG A 172 15.84 -33.43 26.33
C ARG A 172 16.40 -33.10 27.72
N HIS A 173 15.88 -32.04 28.34
CA HIS A 173 16.31 -31.59 29.67
C HIS A 173 15.48 -32.17 30.82
N HIS A 174 14.54 -33.09 30.56
CA HIS A 174 13.63 -33.65 31.57
C HIS A 174 12.86 -32.57 32.36
N LYS A 175 12.62 -31.42 31.72
CA LYS A 175 11.82 -30.31 32.23
C LYS A 175 10.50 -30.37 31.47
N ASP A 176 9.48 -31.04 31.98
CA ASP A 176 8.18 -31.17 31.27
C ASP A 176 7.25 -29.99 31.59
N SER A 177 7.67 -28.75 31.26
CA SER A 177 6.85 -27.56 31.50
C SER A 177 5.69 -27.45 30.50
N LEU A 178 4.55 -28.04 30.84
CA LEU A 178 3.32 -27.94 30.06
C LEU A 178 2.93 -26.48 29.79
N ALA A 179 3.13 -25.59 30.77
CA ALA A 179 2.81 -24.18 30.63
C ALA A 179 3.60 -23.50 29.50
N LEU A 180 4.91 -23.75 29.40
CA LEU A 180 5.75 -23.16 28.36
C LEU A 180 5.36 -23.68 26.96
N ILE A 181 5.05 -24.98 26.84
CA ILE A 181 4.60 -25.58 25.59
C ILE A 181 3.27 -24.96 25.14
N VAL A 182 2.27 -24.89 26.03
CA VAL A 182 0.96 -24.30 25.72
C VAL A 182 1.10 -22.82 25.35
N ILE A 183 1.88 -22.04 26.10
CA ILE A 183 2.10 -20.62 25.81
C ILE A 183 2.79 -20.43 24.47
N SER A 184 3.80 -21.26 24.14
CA SER A 184 4.46 -21.21 22.85
C SER A 184 3.51 -21.52 21.67
N ALA A 185 2.57 -22.46 21.86
CA ALA A 185 1.53 -22.76 20.87
C ALA A 185 0.55 -21.58 20.70
N VAL A 186 0.08 -20.99 21.80
CA VAL A 186 -0.83 -19.83 21.78
C VAL A 186 -0.17 -18.61 21.13
N LEU A 187 1.08 -18.31 21.48
CA LEU A 187 1.84 -17.21 20.90
C LEU A 187 2.19 -17.47 19.43
N GLY A 188 2.49 -18.71 19.07
CA GLY A 188 2.66 -19.14 17.67
C GLY A 188 1.39 -18.90 16.86
N ALA A 189 0.22 -19.31 17.38
CA ALA A 189 -1.08 -19.05 16.76
C ALA A 189 -1.37 -17.54 16.63
N LEU A 190 -1.06 -16.74 17.65
CA LEU A 190 -1.18 -15.28 17.59
C LEU A 190 -0.27 -14.67 16.51
N ALA A 191 0.96 -15.14 16.39
CA ALA A 191 1.90 -14.70 15.36
C ALA A 191 1.38 -15.01 13.96
N ILE A 192 0.80 -16.21 13.75
CA ILE A 192 0.17 -16.61 12.48
C ILE A 192 -1.06 -15.74 12.20
N TYR A 193 -1.92 -15.49 13.19
CA TYR A 193 -3.08 -14.60 13.04
C TYR A 193 -2.66 -13.18 12.63
N LYS A 194 -1.60 -12.63 13.25
CA LYS A 194 -1.04 -11.31 12.88
C LYS A 194 -0.45 -11.29 11.47
N HIS A 195 -0.25 -12.44 10.83
CA HIS A 195 0.16 -12.58 9.43
C HIS A 195 -1.01 -12.74 8.43
N LYS A 196 -2.28 -12.60 8.83
CA LYS A 196 -3.45 -12.76 7.94
C LYS A 196 -3.32 -12.02 6.59
N ALA A 197 -2.91 -10.75 6.60
CA ALA A 197 -2.73 -9.96 5.38
C ALA A 197 -1.57 -10.46 4.50
N ASN A 198 -0.54 -11.10 5.08
CA ASN A 198 0.52 -11.76 4.31
C ASN A 198 0.04 -13.09 3.74
N ILE A 199 -0.79 -13.83 4.48
CA ILE A 199 -1.38 -15.09 4.01
C ILE A 199 -2.27 -14.81 2.79
N GLU A 200 -3.08 -13.75 2.83
CA GLU A 200 -3.88 -13.29 1.69
C GLU A 200 -2.99 -12.97 0.48
N ARG A 201 -1.90 -12.20 0.67
CA ARG A 201 -0.96 -11.88 -0.42
C ARG A 201 -0.19 -13.10 -0.94
N LEU A 202 0.18 -14.04 -0.09
CA LEU A 202 0.81 -15.31 -0.48
C LEU A 202 -0.13 -16.13 -1.36
N ARG A 203 -1.41 -16.24 -0.98
CA ARG A 203 -2.45 -16.91 -1.78
C ARG A 203 -2.70 -16.20 -3.11
N ALA A 204 -2.68 -14.87 -3.12
CA ALA A 204 -2.86 -14.06 -4.32
C ALA A 204 -1.60 -13.95 -5.19
N GLY A 205 -0.45 -14.50 -4.77
CA GLY A 205 0.82 -14.37 -5.49
C GLY A 205 1.43 -12.95 -5.50
N THR A 206 1.00 -12.07 -4.60
CA THR A 206 1.40 -10.64 -4.54
C THR A 206 2.32 -10.31 -3.35
N GLU A 207 2.73 -11.30 -2.56
CA GLU A 207 3.67 -11.10 -1.46
C GLU A 207 5.08 -10.80 -2.02
N SER A 208 5.84 -9.93 -1.35
CA SER A 208 7.17 -9.52 -1.83
C SER A 208 8.25 -10.56 -1.52
N ARG A 209 9.07 -10.94 -2.50
CA ARG A 209 10.26 -11.79 -2.28
C ARG A 209 11.51 -10.94 -2.03
N VAL A 210 12.38 -11.39 -1.14
CA VAL A 210 13.65 -10.69 -0.88
C VAL A 210 14.59 -10.86 -2.06
N GLY A 211 15.02 -9.75 -2.66
CA GLY A 211 15.93 -9.69 -3.79
C GLY A 211 15.29 -10.07 -5.14
N GLU A 212 13.96 -10.16 -5.18
CA GLU A 212 13.23 -9.84 -6.40
C GLU A 212 13.52 -8.36 -6.67
N LYS A 213 14.05 -8.05 -7.87
CA LYS A 213 14.14 -6.65 -8.29
C LYS A 213 12.72 -6.13 -8.16
N LYS A 214 12.54 -5.07 -7.37
CA LYS A 214 11.34 -4.25 -7.46
C LYS A 214 11.16 -4.05 -8.96
N SER A 215 9.99 -4.38 -9.51
CA SER A 215 9.59 -3.60 -10.66
C SER A 215 9.72 -2.17 -10.16
N GLU A 216 10.70 -1.45 -10.72
CA GLU A 216 10.56 0.00 -10.80
C GLU A 216 9.10 0.25 -11.22
N PRO A 217 8.42 1.28 -10.69
CA PRO A 217 7.14 1.67 -11.28
C PRO A 217 7.40 1.68 -12.77
N ALA A 218 6.74 0.76 -13.51
CA ALA A 218 7.27 0.20 -14.75
C ALA A 218 8.02 1.32 -15.47
N ALA A 219 9.36 1.23 -15.53
CA ALA A 219 10.09 2.05 -16.47
C ALA A 219 9.31 1.88 -17.76
N ALA A 220 8.72 2.99 -18.23
CA ALA A 220 7.54 3.00 -19.07
C ALA A 220 7.62 1.85 -20.08
N ASP A 221 6.52 1.08 -20.20
CA ASP A 221 6.27 0.41 -21.48
C ASP A 221 6.68 1.40 -22.58
N ALA A 222 7.41 0.91 -23.59
CA ALA A 222 8.03 1.74 -24.62
C ALA A 222 7.12 2.93 -24.99
N PRO A 223 7.66 4.16 -25.10
CA PRO A 223 6.89 5.40 -25.22
C PRO A 223 5.64 5.24 -26.08
N GLN A 224 4.47 5.24 -25.44
CA GLN A 224 3.21 5.06 -26.17
C GLN A 224 2.78 6.35 -26.88
N LYS A 225 2.10 6.20 -28.00
CA LYS A 225 1.40 7.30 -28.68
C LYS A 225 0.01 7.45 -28.07
N VAL A 226 -0.24 8.54 -27.36
CA VAL A 226 -1.51 8.81 -26.66
C VAL A 226 -2.17 10.06 -27.24
N THR A 227 -3.46 9.98 -27.53
CA THR A 227 -4.25 11.16 -27.90
C THR A 227 -5.20 11.53 -26.78
N VAL A 228 -5.20 12.78 -26.35
CA VAL A 228 -6.17 13.31 -25.38
C VAL A 228 -7.21 14.12 -26.11
N LEU A 229 -8.45 13.65 -26.15
CA LEU A 229 -9.58 14.34 -26.78
C LEU A 229 -10.19 15.34 -25.81
N GLY A 230 -9.95 16.63 -26.06
CA GLY A 230 -10.55 17.73 -25.31
C GLY A 230 -9.50 18.62 -24.63
N ALA A 231 -9.24 19.79 -25.22
CA ALA A 231 -8.33 20.82 -24.69
C ALA A 231 -8.89 21.62 -23.49
N GLY A 232 -9.77 21.02 -22.68
CA GLY A 232 -10.23 21.60 -21.42
C GLY A 232 -9.19 21.49 -20.31
N ALA A 233 -9.51 22.03 -19.13
CA ALA A 233 -8.63 22.00 -17.95
C ALA A 233 -8.11 20.59 -17.64
N TRP A 234 -9.02 19.62 -17.61
CA TRP A 234 -8.70 18.25 -17.24
C TRP A 234 -7.91 17.51 -18.33
N GLY A 235 -8.28 17.67 -19.60
CA GLY A 235 -7.55 17.09 -20.71
C GLY A 235 -6.12 17.66 -20.81
N ALA A 236 -5.94 18.96 -20.61
CA ALA A 236 -4.61 19.58 -20.59
C ALA A 236 -3.76 19.11 -19.40
N ALA A 237 -4.34 18.94 -18.21
CA ALA A 237 -3.64 18.41 -17.04
C ALA A 237 -3.19 16.94 -17.25
N LEU A 238 -4.07 16.10 -17.81
CA LEU A 238 -3.73 14.72 -18.13
C LEU A 238 -2.71 14.62 -19.27
N ALA A 239 -2.80 15.48 -20.28
CA ALA A 239 -1.82 15.53 -21.36
C ALA A 239 -0.43 15.89 -20.84
N THR A 240 -0.35 16.89 -19.95
CA THR A 240 0.89 17.29 -19.27
C THR A 240 1.48 16.11 -18.49
N LEU A 241 0.65 15.46 -17.66
CA LEU A 241 1.06 14.30 -16.88
C LEU A 241 1.59 13.15 -17.75
N LEU A 242 0.93 12.87 -18.89
CA LEU A 242 1.34 11.80 -19.80
C LEU A 242 2.66 12.11 -20.53
N VAL A 243 2.91 13.37 -20.89
CA VAL A 243 4.20 13.80 -21.43
C VAL A 243 5.30 13.64 -20.38
N GLU A 244 5.04 14.05 -19.14
CA GLU A 244 5.97 13.90 -18.02
C GLU A 244 6.24 12.42 -17.68
N ASN A 245 5.30 11.52 -17.98
CA ASN A 245 5.49 10.07 -17.88
C ASN A 245 6.28 9.48 -19.06
N GLY A 246 6.71 10.29 -20.04
CA GLY A 246 7.55 9.88 -21.17
C GLY A 246 6.78 9.40 -22.40
N HIS A 247 5.48 9.68 -22.51
CA HIS A 247 4.67 9.30 -23.67
C HIS A 247 4.69 10.39 -24.75
N THR A 248 4.44 9.99 -26.01
CA THR A 248 4.20 10.95 -27.10
C THR A 248 2.72 11.32 -27.08
N VAL A 249 2.40 12.56 -26.71
CA VAL A 249 1.02 12.97 -26.50
C VAL A 249 0.58 14.00 -27.54
N THR A 250 -0.62 13.77 -28.10
CA THR A 250 -1.34 14.75 -28.92
C THR A 250 -2.60 15.21 -28.18
N LEU A 251 -2.73 16.51 -27.92
CA LEU A 251 -3.95 17.12 -27.40
C LEU A 251 -4.83 17.58 -28.56
N TRP A 252 -6.03 17.00 -28.64
CA TRP A 252 -7.03 17.37 -29.63
C TRP A 252 -8.03 18.39 -29.07
N GLY A 253 -8.41 19.34 -29.92
CA GLY A 253 -9.44 20.35 -29.67
C GLY A 253 -10.10 20.79 -30.97
N HIS A 254 -11.42 21.00 -30.95
CA HIS A 254 -12.15 21.35 -32.17
C HIS A 254 -11.90 22.78 -32.67
N ASP A 255 -11.37 23.66 -31.81
CA ASP A 255 -11.12 25.07 -32.11
C ASP A 255 -9.64 25.26 -32.46
N ALA A 256 -9.35 25.34 -33.76
CA ALA A 256 -7.99 25.45 -34.27
C ALA A 256 -7.30 26.75 -33.81
N ALA A 257 -8.03 27.87 -33.75
CA ALA A 257 -7.47 29.15 -33.33
C ALA A 257 -7.03 29.12 -31.86
N LYS A 258 -7.84 28.50 -30.99
CA LYS A 258 -7.45 28.27 -29.58
C LYS A 258 -6.27 27.33 -29.43
N LEU A 259 -6.23 26.24 -30.20
CA LEU A 259 -5.08 25.33 -30.17
C LEU A 259 -3.80 25.99 -30.63
N ASP A 260 -3.85 26.83 -31.67
CA ASP A 260 -2.69 27.57 -32.17
C ASP A 260 -2.20 28.61 -31.14
N ASP A 261 -3.10 29.26 -30.42
CA ASP A 261 -2.75 30.15 -29.31
C ASP A 261 -2.05 29.39 -28.16
N ILE A 262 -2.61 28.25 -27.76
CA ILE A 262 -2.00 27.38 -26.74
C ILE A 262 -0.62 26.87 -27.22
N ARG A 263 -0.49 26.49 -28.50
CA ARG A 263 0.77 26.03 -29.08
C ARG A 263 1.84 27.12 -29.05
N ARG A 264 1.47 28.38 -29.29
CA ARG A 264 2.41 29.51 -29.28
C ARG A 264 2.79 29.95 -27.87
N THR A 265 1.84 29.95 -26.95
CA THR A 265 2.01 30.52 -25.60
C THR A 265 2.38 29.49 -24.55
N HIS A 266 2.21 28.19 -24.83
CA HIS A 266 2.28 27.10 -23.86
C HIS A 266 1.33 27.27 -22.67
N HIS A 267 0.32 28.14 -22.78
CA HIS A 267 -0.65 28.41 -21.73
C HIS A 267 -2.07 28.12 -22.20
N ASN A 268 -2.87 27.53 -21.32
CA ASN A 268 -4.29 27.26 -21.57
C ASN A 268 -5.13 28.06 -20.58
N GLU A 269 -6.01 28.94 -21.09
CA GLU A 269 -6.92 29.76 -20.29
C GLU A 269 -7.76 28.92 -19.30
N ARG A 270 -8.05 27.66 -19.65
CA ARG A 270 -8.84 26.73 -18.83
C ARG A 270 -8.00 26.04 -17.75
N LEU A 271 -6.68 26.13 -17.80
CA LEU A 271 -5.75 25.60 -16.80
C LEU A 271 -4.74 26.70 -16.39
N PRO A 272 -5.19 27.75 -15.69
CA PRO A 272 -4.38 28.92 -15.41
C PRO A 272 -3.19 28.59 -14.49
N GLY A 273 -2.04 29.21 -14.78
CA GLY A 273 -0.82 29.06 -13.97
C GLY A 273 -0.07 27.74 -14.16
N ILE A 274 -0.39 27.00 -15.23
CA ILE A 274 0.36 25.83 -15.70
C ILE A 274 0.93 26.14 -17.07
N GLU A 275 2.22 25.87 -17.24
CA GLU A 275 2.89 25.87 -18.52
C GLU A 275 2.84 24.45 -19.10
N LEU A 276 2.32 24.31 -20.31
CA LEU A 276 2.18 23.02 -20.98
C LEU A 276 3.53 22.60 -21.60
N PRO A 277 3.92 21.31 -21.48
CA PRO A 277 5.21 20.85 -21.96
C PRO A 277 5.46 21.14 -23.44
N GLU A 278 6.68 21.53 -23.82
CA GLU A 278 7.05 21.78 -25.23
C GLU A 278 6.85 20.56 -26.14
N ALA A 279 7.01 19.36 -25.58
CA ALA A 279 6.83 18.11 -26.31
C ALA A 279 5.34 17.77 -26.60
N LEU A 280 4.39 18.51 -26.03
CA LEU A 280 2.96 18.30 -26.26
C LEU A 280 2.58 18.72 -27.67
N LYS A 281 2.00 17.80 -28.44
CA LYS A 281 1.51 18.10 -29.80
C LYS A 281 0.06 18.56 -29.74
N PHE A 282 -0.35 19.38 -30.71
CA PHE A 282 -1.71 19.90 -30.82
C PHE A 282 -2.25 19.64 -32.22
N GLU A 283 -3.46 19.09 -32.33
CA GLU A 283 -4.10 18.76 -33.60
C GLU A 283 -5.61 19.07 -33.52
N SER A 284 -6.15 19.77 -34.52
CA SER A 284 -7.57 20.13 -34.59
C SER A 284 -8.41 19.12 -35.38
N ASP A 285 -7.79 18.37 -36.28
CA ASP A 285 -8.44 17.31 -37.05
C ASP A 285 -8.49 16.02 -36.22
N LEU A 286 -9.72 15.58 -35.91
CA LEU A 286 -9.93 14.41 -35.06
C LEU A 286 -9.29 13.14 -35.65
N SER A 287 -9.45 12.90 -36.95
CA SER A 287 -8.94 11.70 -37.63
C SER A 287 -7.41 11.70 -37.70
N LYS A 288 -6.78 12.87 -37.87
CA LYS A 288 -5.32 12.99 -37.79
C LYS A 288 -4.82 12.79 -36.36
N SER A 289 -5.54 13.31 -35.37
CA SER A 289 -5.09 13.27 -33.97
C SER A 289 -4.91 11.86 -33.45
N VAL A 290 -5.79 10.93 -33.83
CA VAL A 290 -5.77 9.53 -33.38
C VAL A 290 -4.94 8.61 -34.27
N ARG A 291 -4.31 9.13 -35.33
CA ARG A 291 -3.51 8.31 -36.25
C ARG A 291 -2.33 7.68 -35.49
N ASP A 292 -2.23 6.36 -35.56
CA ASP A 292 -1.27 5.53 -34.82
C ASP A 292 -1.36 5.62 -33.28
N ALA A 293 -2.44 6.22 -32.74
CA ALA A 293 -2.60 6.27 -31.30
C ALA A 293 -2.84 4.86 -30.75
N GLN A 294 -2.10 4.50 -29.70
CA GLN A 294 -2.28 3.22 -29.00
C GLN A 294 -3.32 3.35 -27.88
N ALA A 295 -3.48 4.57 -27.36
CA ALA A 295 -4.51 4.94 -26.40
C ALA A 295 -5.12 6.29 -26.73
N VAL A 296 -6.42 6.41 -26.44
CA VAL A 296 -7.19 7.65 -26.56
C VAL A 296 -7.84 7.94 -25.22
N VAL A 297 -7.57 9.12 -24.67
CA VAL A 297 -8.16 9.63 -23.43
C VAL A 297 -9.30 10.56 -23.80
N ILE A 298 -10.53 10.19 -23.45
CA ILE A 298 -11.73 10.95 -23.76
C ILE A 298 -12.02 11.91 -22.60
N ALA A 299 -11.67 13.18 -22.79
CA ALA A 299 -11.83 14.28 -21.82
C ALA A 299 -12.76 15.39 -22.34
N VAL A 300 -13.59 15.09 -23.33
CA VAL A 300 -14.63 16.00 -23.83
C VAL A 300 -15.83 16.05 -22.87
N PRO A 301 -16.63 17.12 -22.87
CA PRO A 301 -17.87 17.17 -22.09
C PRO A 301 -18.82 16.00 -22.43
N SER A 302 -19.59 15.54 -21.44
CA SER A 302 -20.48 14.38 -21.60
C SER A 302 -21.48 14.54 -22.75
N GLN A 303 -21.99 15.76 -22.98
CA GLN A 303 -22.95 16.05 -24.06
C GLN A 303 -22.35 15.86 -25.46
N SER A 304 -21.04 15.99 -25.60
CA SER A 304 -20.34 15.87 -26.89
C SER A 304 -19.69 14.51 -27.09
N LEU A 305 -19.61 13.67 -26.05
CA LEU A 305 -18.86 12.42 -26.06
C LEU A 305 -19.32 11.50 -27.19
N ARG A 306 -20.62 11.18 -27.28
CA ARG A 306 -21.18 10.31 -28.33
C ARG A 306 -20.85 10.81 -29.73
N ALA A 307 -21.06 12.11 -29.99
CA ALA A 307 -20.85 12.69 -31.31
C ALA A 307 -19.36 12.67 -31.75
N VAL A 308 -18.44 12.77 -30.78
CA VAL A 308 -17.00 12.69 -31.02
C VAL A 308 -16.56 11.23 -31.22
N THR A 309 -16.95 10.33 -30.33
CA THR A 309 -16.48 8.94 -30.35
C THR A 309 -17.11 8.12 -31.48
N ALA A 310 -18.32 8.46 -31.94
CA ALA A 310 -18.93 7.84 -33.11
C ALA A 310 -18.11 8.00 -34.39
N LYS A 311 -17.29 9.07 -34.49
CA LYS A 311 -16.39 9.30 -35.63
C LYS A 311 -15.13 8.43 -35.59
N LEU A 312 -14.94 7.67 -34.51
CA LEU A 312 -13.75 6.87 -34.22
C LEU A 312 -14.08 5.38 -34.16
N ALA A 313 -15.19 4.93 -34.74
CA ALA A 313 -15.67 3.53 -34.66
C ALA A 313 -14.66 2.46 -35.11
N HIS A 314 -13.67 2.84 -35.92
CA HIS A 314 -12.59 1.95 -36.39
C HIS A 314 -11.34 1.97 -35.51
N PHE A 315 -11.31 2.76 -34.43
CA PHE A 315 -10.16 2.85 -33.54
C PHE A 315 -9.92 1.52 -32.81
N GLU A 316 -8.70 1.01 -32.92
CA GLU A 316 -8.23 -0.22 -32.31
C GLU A 316 -7.11 0.14 -31.32
N GLY A 317 -7.38 0.01 -30.02
CA GLY A 317 -6.50 0.51 -28.98
C GLY A 317 -7.22 0.56 -27.63
N THR A 318 -6.68 1.34 -26.70
CA THR A 318 -7.32 1.54 -25.39
C THR A 318 -8.09 2.86 -25.37
N ALA A 319 -9.41 2.81 -25.15
CA ALA A 319 -10.26 3.99 -25.02
C ALA A 319 -10.56 4.25 -23.54
N ILE A 320 -10.12 5.41 -23.04
CA ILE A 320 -10.11 5.72 -21.61
C ILE A 320 -11.04 6.90 -21.36
N SER A 321 -12.24 6.65 -20.84
CA SER A 321 -13.15 7.72 -20.42
C SER A 321 -12.64 8.36 -19.13
N VAL A 322 -12.46 9.68 -19.15
CA VAL A 322 -12.28 10.49 -17.94
C VAL A 322 -13.43 11.49 -17.76
N THR A 323 -14.41 11.45 -18.66
CA THR A 323 -15.61 12.28 -18.64
C THR A 323 -16.56 11.79 -17.56
N LYS A 324 -17.05 12.71 -16.73
CA LYS A 324 -17.99 12.41 -15.64
C LYS A 324 -19.38 12.88 -16.06
N GLY A 325 -20.32 11.94 -16.22
CA GLY A 325 -21.70 12.27 -16.56
C GLY A 325 -22.53 11.05 -16.94
N ILE A 326 -23.80 11.30 -17.22
CA ILE A 326 -24.77 10.35 -17.77
C ILE A 326 -25.39 11.04 -18.99
N GLU A 327 -25.58 10.32 -20.10
CA GLU A 327 -26.20 10.88 -21.29
C GLU A 327 -27.68 11.14 -21.08
N PHE A 328 -28.08 12.37 -21.38
CA PHE A 328 -29.47 12.80 -21.28
C PHE A 328 -30.33 12.08 -22.35
N GLY A 329 -31.50 11.60 -21.95
CA GLY A 329 -32.43 10.87 -22.82
C GLY A 329 -32.23 9.35 -22.79
N THR A 330 -30.99 8.86 -22.91
CA THR A 330 -30.71 7.41 -22.90
C THR A 330 -30.44 6.85 -21.51
N GLY A 331 -29.95 7.68 -20.58
CA GLY A 331 -29.53 7.25 -19.24
C GLY A 331 -28.23 6.43 -19.24
N LEU A 332 -27.52 6.34 -20.36
CA LEU A 332 -26.29 5.57 -20.47
C LEU A 332 -25.12 6.28 -19.78
N THR A 333 -24.28 5.48 -19.14
CA THR A 333 -22.97 5.92 -18.64
C THR A 333 -22.01 6.20 -19.79
N MET A 334 -20.89 6.90 -19.52
CA MET A 334 -19.93 7.24 -20.57
C MET A 334 -19.27 6.00 -21.15
N GLY A 335 -18.98 5.00 -20.30
CA GLY A 335 -18.49 3.68 -20.68
C GLY A 335 -19.46 2.95 -21.62
N GLU A 336 -20.75 2.91 -21.27
CA GLU A 336 -21.77 2.31 -22.15
C GLU A 336 -21.85 3.00 -23.53
N ILE A 337 -21.62 4.31 -23.61
CA ILE A 337 -21.52 5.02 -24.89
C ILE A 337 -20.24 4.63 -25.64
N LEU A 338 -19.10 4.47 -24.96
CA LEU A 338 -17.87 3.99 -25.58
C LEU A 338 -18.05 2.58 -26.16
N SER A 339 -18.66 1.66 -25.41
CA SER A 339 -19.02 0.32 -25.90
C SER A 339 -19.85 0.36 -27.18
N GLN A 340 -20.76 1.33 -27.35
CA GLN A 340 -21.56 1.48 -28.57
C GLN A 340 -20.79 2.13 -29.72
N THR A 341 -19.96 3.13 -29.42
CA THR A 341 -19.33 3.99 -30.43
C THR A 341 -17.93 3.55 -30.86
N LEU A 342 -17.24 2.77 -30.02
CA LEU A 342 -15.89 2.26 -30.20
C LEU A 342 -15.83 0.73 -29.98
N PRO A 343 -16.60 -0.08 -30.73
CA PRO A 343 -16.76 -1.51 -30.44
C PRO A 343 -15.47 -2.33 -30.59
N ARG A 344 -14.41 -1.78 -31.21
CA ARG A 344 -13.11 -2.43 -31.39
C ARG A 344 -12.06 -2.01 -30.36
N ALA A 345 -12.35 -1.00 -29.53
CA ALA A 345 -11.43 -0.52 -28.53
C ALA A 345 -11.58 -1.32 -27.22
N ARG A 346 -10.50 -1.44 -26.47
CA ARG A 346 -10.54 -1.88 -25.07
C ARG A 346 -10.97 -0.69 -24.22
N GLU A 347 -12.16 -0.79 -23.64
CA GLU A 347 -12.74 0.26 -22.82
C GLU A 347 -12.16 0.27 -21.41
N ALA A 348 -11.87 1.47 -20.91
CA ALA A 348 -11.58 1.72 -19.52
C ALA A 348 -12.13 3.08 -19.06
N VAL A 349 -12.28 3.23 -17.76
CA VAL A 349 -12.68 4.47 -17.09
C VAL A 349 -11.61 4.86 -16.09
N LEU A 350 -11.31 6.15 -16.00
CA LEU A 350 -10.41 6.69 -14.98
C LEU A 350 -11.12 7.82 -14.21
N SER A 351 -11.38 7.61 -12.92
CA SER A 351 -12.13 8.56 -12.08
C SER A 351 -11.63 8.60 -10.63
N GLY A 352 -11.88 9.73 -9.95
CA GLY A 352 -11.49 9.97 -8.57
C GLY A 352 -11.57 11.45 -8.19
N PRO A 353 -11.22 11.80 -6.93
CA PRO A 353 -11.02 13.18 -6.49
C PRO A 353 -9.75 13.74 -7.14
N SER A 354 -9.90 14.48 -8.23
CA SER A 354 -8.79 14.85 -9.11
C SER A 354 -8.98 16.24 -9.72
N PHE A 355 -8.78 17.29 -8.92
CA PHE A 355 -8.84 18.66 -9.45
C PHE A 355 -7.71 18.87 -10.47
N ALA A 356 -8.05 19.42 -11.63
CA ALA A 356 -7.12 19.52 -12.75
C ALA A 356 -5.85 20.30 -12.40
N ILE A 357 -6.00 21.42 -11.68
CA ILE A 357 -4.87 22.26 -11.28
C ILE A 357 -3.96 21.58 -10.26
N GLU A 358 -4.52 20.79 -9.34
CA GLU A 358 -3.76 20.03 -8.33
C GLU A 358 -2.92 18.94 -9.01
N VAL A 359 -3.53 18.21 -9.95
CA VAL A 359 -2.85 17.17 -10.74
C VAL A 359 -1.72 17.78 -11.57
N ALA A 360 -1.98 18.89 -12.25
CA ALA A 360 -0.98 19.58 -13.05
C ALA A 360 0.19 20.14 -12.21
N ARG A 361 -0.06 20.53 -10.95
CA ARG A 361 0.99 20.95 -10.00
C ARG A 361 1.73 19.79 -9.33
N GLY A 362 1.35 18.55 -9.60
CA GLY A 362 1.92 17.38 -8.93
C GLY A 362 1.49 17.25 -7.46
N VAL A 363 0.36 17.81 -7.06
CA VAL A 363 -0.23 17.55 -5.74
C VAL A 363 -0.66 16.08 -5.68
N PRO A 364 -0.29 15.32 -4.62
CA PRO A 364 -0.63 13.91 -4.51
C PRO A 364 -2.12 13.64 -4.72
N THR A 365 -2.43 12.95 -5.81
CA THR A 365 -3.80 12.65 -6.24
C THR A 365 -3.99 11.14 -6.34
N ALA A 366 -5.16 10.64 -5.93
CA ALA A 366 -5.51 9.23 -6.03
C ALA A 366 -6.75 9.04 -6.91
N VAL A 367 -6.68 8.12 -7.87
CA VAL A 367 -7.78 7.79 -8.79
C VAL A 367 -7.88 6.28 -9.00
N VAL A 368 -8.99 5.84 -9.59
CA VAL A 368 -9.26 4.43 -9.93
C VAL A 368 -9.37 4.32 -11.44
N ALA A 369 -8.59 3.40 -12.02
CA ALA A 369 -8.77 2.87 -13.37
C ALA A 369 -9.64 1.61 -13.31
N ALA A 370 -10.79 1.63 -13.96
CA ALA A 370 -11.70 0.49 -14.04
C ALA A 370 -11.85 0.00 -15.47
N ALA A 371 -11.82 -1.32 -15.66
CA ALA A 371 -12.09 -1.97 -16.94
C ALA A 371 -12.68 -3.37 -16.69
N HIS A 372 -13.44 -3.91 -17.66
CA HIS A 372 -13.96 -5.29 -17.57
C HIS A 372 -12.82 -6.31 -17.51
N ASP A 373 -11.80 -6.11 -18.33
CA ASP A 373 -10.57 -6.90 -18.32
C ASP A 373 -9.54 -6.29 -17.34
N PRO A 374 -9.10 -7.03 -16.31
CA PRO A 374 -8.06 -6.57 -15.39
C PRO A 374 -6.74 -6.19 -16.07
N ALA A 375 -6.40 -6.78 -17.22
CA ALA A 375 -5.19 -6.40 -17.94
C ALA A 375 -5.31 -4.99 -18.54
N THR A 376 -6.47 -4.65 -19.09
CA THR A 376 -6.79 -3.29 -19.55
C THR A 376 -6.72 -2.26 -18.41
N ALA A 377 -7.28 -2.55 -17.24
CA ALA A 377 -7.17 -1.66 -16.08
C ALA A 377 -5.71 -1.46 -15.63
N ARG A 378 -4.89 -2.52 -15.67
CA ARG A 378 -3.46 -2.43 -15.38
C ARG A 378 -2.68 -1.65 -16.43
N ALA A 379 -3.03 -1.77 -17.70
CA ALA A 379 -2.42 -0.98 -18.78
C ALA A 379 -2.70 0.53 -18.59
N VAL A 380 -3.94 0.89 -18.25
CA VAL A 380 -4.30 2.28 -17.90
C VAL A 380 -3.57 2.73 -16.63
N GLN A 381 -3.46 1.88 -15.62
CA GLN A 381 -2.66 2.18 -14.43
C GLN A 381 -1.21 2.48 -14.82
N ALA A 382 -0.56 1.64 -15.64
CA ALA A 382 0.82 1.87 -16.07
C ALA A 382 1.00 3.19 -16.83
N LEU A 383 0.02 3.59 -17.64
CA LEU A 383 0.06 4.83 -18.42
C LEU A 383 0.09 6.09 -17.55
N PHE A 384 -0.67 6.11 -16.45
CA PHE A 384 -0.87 7.32 -15.65
C PHE A 384 -0.12 7.31 -14.31
N HIS A 385 0.23 6.15 -13.76
CA HIS A 385 0.72 6.03 -12.39
C HIS A 385 2.11 6.65 -12.21
N ARG A 386 2.24 7.56 -11.24
CA ARG A 386 3.51 8.12 -10.80
C ARG A 386 3.45 8.50 -9.31
N ALA A 387 4.58 8.95 -8.75
CA ALA A 387 4.67 9.30 -7.33
C ALA A 387 3.57 10.27 -6.85
N THR A 388 3.19 11.24 -7.68
CA THR A 388 2.18 12.26 -7.38
C THR A 388 0.78 11.94 -7.94
N PHE A 389 0.63 10.89 -8.73
CA PHE A 389 -0.65 10.46 -9.31
C PHE A 389 -0.82 8.95 -9.17
N ARG A 390 -1.46 8.54 -8.08
CA ARG A 390 -1.59 7.13 -7.71
C ARG A 390 -2.87 6.55 -8.29
N VAL A 391 -2.71 5.65 -9.25
CA VAL A 391 -3.83 4.93 -9.86
C VAL A 391 -4.01 3.57 -9.20
N TYR A 392 -5.22 3.28 -8.71
CA TYR A 392 -5.69 1.97 -8.27
C TYR A 392 -6.47 1.29 -9.40
N THR A 393 -6.60 -0.04 -9.37
CA THR A 393 -7.36 -0.79 -10.38
C THR A 393 -8.65 -1.35 -9.79
N SER A 394 -9.69 -1.44 -10.62
CA SER A 394 -10.98 -2.07 -10.29
C SER A 394 -11.55 -2.77 -11.52
N THR A 395 -12.44 -3.74 -11.30
CA THR A 395 -13.31 -4.30 -12.36
C THR A 395 -14.72 -3.72 -12.33
N ASP A 396 -15.04 -2.89 -11.33
CA ASP A 396 -16.35 -2.23 -11.18
C ASP A 396 -16.36 -0.89 -11.94
N ILE A 397 -16.59 -0.95 -13.25
CA ILE A 397 -16.72 0.25 -14.10
C ILE A 397 -17.90 1.11 -13.66
N ARG A 398 -19.07 0.49 -13.46
CA ARG A 398 -20.32 1.19 -13.11
C ARG A 398 -20.20 1.97 -11.81
N GLY A 399 -19.65 1.38 -10.76
CA GLY A 399 -19.45 2.07 -9.48
C GLY A 399 -18.52 3.28 -9.62
N VAL A 400 -17.45 3.17 -10.42
CA VAL A 400 -16.48 4.24 -10.65
C VAL A 400 -17.10 5.40 -11.46
N GLU A 401 -17.91 5.10 -12.48
CA GLU A 401 -18.61 6.12 -13.27
C GLU A 401 -19.72 6.81 -12.49
N LEU A 402 -20.59 6.05 -11.83
CA LEU A 402 -21.69 6.60 -11.03
C LEU A 402 -21.14 7.45 -9.88
N GLY A 403 -20.07 7.00 -9.20
CA GLY A 403 -19.39 7.81 -8.19
C GLY A 403 -18.88 9.14 -8.76
N GLY A 404 -18.36 9.14 -9.99
CA GLY A 404 -17.91 10.34 -10.68
C GLY A 404 -19.04 11.28 -11.10
N ALA A 405 -20.16 10.74 -11.59
CA ALA A 405 -21.30 11.51 -12.08
C ALA A 405 -22.12 12.11 -10.92
N LEU A 406 -22.46 11.30 -9.91
CA LEU A 406 -23.34 11.69 -8.81
C LEU A 406 -22.69 12.69 -7.86
N LYS A 407 -21.35 12.67 -7.73
CA LYS A 407 -20.64 13.61 -6.83
C LYS A 407 -20.86 15.07 -7.19
N ASN A 408 -21.12 15.40 -8.47
CA ASN A 408 -21.40 16.77 -8.88
C ASN A 408 -22.78 17.22 -8.41
N VAL A 409 -23.79 16.33 -8.44
CA VAL A 409 -25.13 16.60 -7.90
C VAL A 409 -25.06 16.79 -6.38
N MET A 410 -24.34 15.91 -5.69
CA MET A 410 -24.10 16.04 -4.25
C MET A 410 -23.34 17.33 -3.91
N GLY A 411 -22.39 17.76 -4.75
CA GLY A 411 -21.66 19.02 -4.57
C GLY A 411 -22.56 20.25 -4.65
N ILE A 412 -23.56 20.24 -5.53
CA ILE A 412 -24.57 21.31 -5.59
C ILE A 412 -25.40 21.32 -4.29
N ALA A 413 -25.88 20.15 -3.86
CA ALA A 413 -26.66 20.04 -2.62
C ALA A 413 -25.87 20.52 -1.40
N ALA A 414 -24.58 20.14 -1.31
CA ALA A 414 -23.68 20.61 -0.26
C ALA A 414 -23.51 22.13 -0.31
N GLY A 415 -23.28 22.71 -1.49
CA GLY A 415 -23.18 24.17 -1.64
C GLY A 415 -24.46 24.93 -1.28
N VAL A 416 -25.63 24.34 -1.51
CA VAL A 416 -26.91 24.89 -1.05
C VAL A 416 -26.98 24.89 0.47
N CYS A 417 -26.61 23.78 1.12
CA CYS A 417 -26.56 23.70 2.58
C CYS A 417 -25.57 24.71 3.18
N ASP A 418 -24.35 24.80 2.64
CA ASP A 418 -23.34 25.77 3.09
C ASP A 418 -23.81 27.23 2.93
N GLY A 419 -24.59 27.51 1.88
CA GLY A 419 -25.18 28.83 1.67
C GLY A 419 -26.33 29.19 2.62
N LEU A 420 -26.95 28.19 3.25
CA LEU A 420 -28.06 28.38 4.21
C LEU A 420 -27.59 28.57 5.66
N GLY A 421 -26.31 28.30 5.97
CA GLY A 421 -25.72 28.46 7.30
C GLY A 421 -25.39 27.13 7.97
#